data_AF-A0A382S5U0-F1
#
_entry.id   AF-A0A382S5U0-F1
#
_cell.length_a   1.000
_cell.length_b   1.000
_cell.length_c   1.000
_cell.angle_alpha   90.00
_cell.angle_beta   90.00
_cell.angle_gamma   90.00
#
_symmetry.space_group_name_H-M   'P 1'
#
loop_
_entity.id
_entity.type
_entity.pdbx_description
1 polymer ?
#
loop_
_entity_poly.entity_id
_entity_poly.type
_entity_poly.pdbx_seq_one_letter_code
_entity_poly.pdbx_strand_id
1 'polypeptide(L)'
;MRTILDNQGKYYYKGNLLLDDIIDWFKPLDISNTKIKMCGVLGDPMINPELYEIIFYFLYEKNVRDLEMSTNGGTRSTQFWKDLGLLSKQSNKRFYIHWAVDGVTRNDYRENVILDRVWDNIHAYHSTGGNSIWQYIIFDYNENEIEMAREKAKENGMKFATRVSWRNTSEKAKVTSKVANKIDSDSYEVVENRARSKQYEEARIVCRHKVKGEIYIGANKRLWP
;
A
#
# COMPACT_ATOMS: atom_id res chain seq x y z
N MET A 1 -1.31 -3.63 18.98
CA MET A 1 -2.16 -2.46 19.29
C MET A 1 -3.21 -2.33 18.19
N ARG A 2 -4.45 -2.03 18.60
CA ARG A 2 -5.69 -1.73 17.87
C ARG A 2 -5.63 -1.62 16.33
N THR A 3 -6.33 -2.51 15.66
CA THR A 3 -7.07 -2.14 14.43
C THR A 3 -8.54 -2.43 14.67
N ILE A 4 -9.14 -1.52 15.44
CA ILE A 4 -10.57 -1.35 15.53
C ILE A 4 -10.89 -0.38 14.39
N LEU A 5 -11.30 -0.90 13.23
CA LEU A 5 -11.67 -0.05 12.08
C LEU A 5 -13.07 0.58 12.22
N ASP A 6 -13.88 0.07 13.14
CA ASP A 6 -15.31 0.39 13.20
C ASP A 6 -15.86 0.60 14.63
N ASN A 7 -15.00 0.59 15.65
CA ASN A 7 -15.38 0.67 17.07
C ASN A 7 -16.41 -0.36 17.54
N GLN A 8 -16.56 -1.48 16.81
CA GLN A 8 -17.56 -2.51 17.16
C GLN A 8 -17.12 -3.46 18.28
N GLY A 9 -15.93 -3.26 18.87
CA GLY A 9 -15.39 -4.16 19.89
C GLY A 9 -15.06 -5.57 19.37
N LYS A 10 -15.18 -5.82 18.06
CA LYS A 10 -14.90 -7.11 17.44
C LYS A 10 -13.50 -7.11 16.83
N TYR A 11 -12.70 -8.11 17.19
CA TYR A 11 -11.40 -8.31 16.54
C TYR A 11 -11.60 -8.83 15.12
N TYR A 12 -10.92 -8.21 14.17
CA TYR A 12 -10.80 -8.74 12.82
C TYR A 12 -10.00 -10.04 12.83
N TYR A 13 -10.27 -10.91 11.84
CA TYR A 13 -9.48 -12.12 11.61
C TYR A 13 -7.99 -11.77 11.56
N LYS A 14 -7.21 -12.46 12.40
CA LYS A 14 -5.76 -12.33 12.47
C LYS A 14 -5.15 -13.55 11.81
N GLY A 15 -4.84 -13.43 10.54
CA GLY A 15 -4.16 -14.48 9.79
C GLY A 15 -3.70 -13.98 8.44
N ASN A 16 -2.86 -14.79 7.80
CA ASN A 16 -2.40 -14.53 6.45
C ASN A 16 -3.35 -15.17 5.43
N LEU A 17 -3.30 -14.69 4.19
CA LEU A 17 -3.84 -15.42 3.05
C LEU A 17 -2.81 -16.48 2.68
N LEU A 18 -3.19 -17.76 2.78
CA LEU A 18 -2.29 -18.85 2.42
C LEU A 18 -2.20 -18.96 0.89
N LEU A 19 -1.06 -19.43 0.40
CA LEU A 19 -0.84 -19.67 -1.02
C LEU A 19 -1.87 -20.66 -1.57
N ASP A 20 -2.17 -21.74 -0.85
CA ASP A 20 -3.15 -22.75 -1.28
C ASP A 20 -4.55 -22.14 -1.47
N ASP A 21 -4.98 -21.28 -0.54
CA ASP A 21 -6.25 -20.54 -0.68
C ASP A 21 -6.25 -19.69 -1.97
N ILE A 22 -5.14 -18.99 -2.23
CA ILE A 22 -4.97 -18.13 -3.40
C ILE A 22 -4.96 -18.97 -4.69
N ILE A 23 -4.29 -20.12 -4.68
CA ILE A 23 -4.29 -21.05 -5.80
C ILE A 23 -5.71 -21.50 -6.08
N ASP A 24 -6.42 -21.99 -5.07
CA ASP A 24 -7.80 -22.48 -5.21
C ASP A 24 -8.75 -21.40 -5.76
N TRP A 25 -8.62 -20.16 -5.29
CA TRP A 25 -9.48 -19.05 -5.75
C TRP A 25 -9.23 -18.66 -7.20
N PHE A 26 -7.97 -18.62 -7.64
CA PHE A 26 -7.60 -18.05 -8.94
C PHE A 26 -7.28 -19.10 -10.01
N LYS A 27 -7.12 -20.38 -9.65
CA LYS A 27 -6.92 -21.48 -10.59
C LYS A 27 -7.99 -21.55 -11.68
N PRO A 28 -9.31 -21.47 -11.38
CA PRO A 28 -10.35 -21.58 -12.41
C PRO A 28 -10.52 -20.32 -13.27
N LEU A 29 -9.85 -19.21 -12.93
CA LEU A 29 -10.05 -17.91 -13.57
C LEU A 29 -8.94 -17.60 -14.57
N ASP A 30 -9.27 -17.11 -15.76
CA ASP A 30 -8.30 -16.41 -16.59
C ASP A 30 -8.15 -14.96 -16.11
N ILE A 31 -6.99 -14.66 -15.56
CA ILE A 31 -6.64 -13.32 -15.06
C ILE A 31 -5.41 -12.75 -15.76
N SER A 32 -5.03 -13.28 -16.93
CA SER A 32 -3.86 -12.84 -17.69
C SER A 32 -3.87 -11.35 -18.03
N ASN A 33 -5.05 -10.77 -18.27
CA ASN A 33 -5.22 -9.33 -18.53
C ASN A 33 -5.45 -8.48 -17.27
N THR A 34 -5.34 -9.07 -16.08
CA THR A 34 -5.66 -8.41 -14.80
C THR A 34 -4.44 -7.73 -14.19
N LYS A 35 -4.69 -6.58 -13.55
CA LYS A 35 -3.72 -5.94 -12.65
C LYS A 35 -4.06 -6.24 -11.20
N ILE A 36 -3.10 -6.80 -10.46
CA ILE A 36 -3.23 -7.07 -9.03
C ILE A 36 -2.59 -5.95 -8.23
N LYS A 37 -3.27 -5.49 -7.17
CA LYS A 37 -2.74 -4.53 -6.22
C LYS A 37 -2.77 -5.12 -4.82
N MET A 38 -1.60 -5.40 -4.27
CA MET A 38 -1.41 -5.87 -2.91
C MET A 38 -1.17 -4.66 -2.01
N CYS A 39 -2.07 -4.41 -1.07
CA CYS A 39 -1.96 -3.31 -0.12
C CYS A 39 -2.60 -3.71 1.21
N GLY A 40 -2.42 -2.89 2.24
CA GLY A 40 -3.05 -3.13 3.52
C GLY A 40 -3.36 -1.85 4.27
N VAL A 41 -4.57 -1.80 4.82
CA VAL A 41 -4.99 -0.82 5.83
C VAL A 41 -4.86 -1.42 7.23
N LEU A 42 -5.20 -2.72 7.34
CA LEU A 42 -5.15 -3.50 8.59
C LEU A 42 -3.78 -4.14 8.84
N GLY A 43 -2.94 -4.23 7.81
CA GLY A 43 -1.65 -4.90 7.83
C GLY A 43 -0.80 -4.45 6.65
N ASP A 44 0.24 -5.21 6.35
CA ASP A 44 1.16 -4.97 5.24
C ASP A 44 1.40 -6.33 4.53
N PRO A 45 1.30 -6.43 3.19
CA PRO A 45 1.57 -7.67 2.47
C PRO A 45 2.90 -8.31 2.86
N MET A 46 3.89 -7.50 3.25
CA MET A 46 5.22 -7.97 3.65
C MET A 46 5.26 -8.90 4.86
N ILE A 47 4.20 -8.92 5.66
CA ILE A 47 4.11 -9.77 6.85
C ILE A 47 3.69 -11.20 6.49
N ASN A 48 3.13 -11.43 5.29
CA ASN A 48 2.72 -12.76 4.88
C ASN A 48 3.96 -13.65 4.63
N PRO A 49 4.17 -14.75 5.39
CA PRO A 49 5.35 -15.61 5.25
C PRO A 49 5.51 -16.16 3.83
N GLU A 50 4.40 -16.42 3.11
CA GLU A 50 4.35 -17.01 1.77
C GLU A 50 4.28 -15.95 0.65
N LEU A 51 4.60 -14.68 0.96
CA LEU A 51 4.48 -13.58 0.00
C LEU A 51 5.27 -13.84 -1.29
N TYR A 52 6.49 -14.37 -1.17
CA TYR A 52 7.35 -14.57 -2.33
C TYR A 52 6.70 -15.53 -3.32
N GLU A 53 6.21 -16.66 -2.80
CA GLU A 53 5.53 -17.71 -3.55
C GLU A 53 4.21 -17.21 -4.15
N ILE A 54 3.46 -16.40 -3.41
CA ILE A 54 2.22 -15.75 -3.91
C ILE A 54 2.52 -14.83 -5.10
N ILE A 55 3.56 -14.00 -5.00
CA ILE A 55 3.96 -13.11 -6.10
C ILE A 55 4.45 -13.93 -7.30
N PHE A 56 5.23 -14.99 -7.05
CA PHE A 56 5.70 -15.90 -8.08
C PHE A 56 4.51 -16.55 -8.82
N TYR A 57 3.55 -17.12 -8.10
CA TYR A 57 2.34 -17.71 -8.65
C TYR A 57 1.60 -16.74 -9.57
N PHE A 58 1.33 -15.52 -9.10
CA PHE A 58 0.62 -14.54 -9.93
C PHE A 58 1.42 -14.15 -11.19
N LEU A 59 2.71 -13.89 -11.05
CA LEU A 59 3.53 -13.39 -12.16
C LEU A 59 3.86 -14.45 -13.20
N TYR A 60 4.10 -15.70 -12.79
CA TYR A 60 4.69 -16.72 -13.66
C TYR A 60 3.77 -17.90 -13.94
N GLU A 61 2.87 -18.25 -13.02
CA GLU A 61 1.89 -19.32 -13.25
C GLU A 61 0.58 -18.79 -13.80
N LYS A 62 0.02 -17.73 -13.19
CA LYS A 62 -1.19 -17.06 -13.69
C LYS A 62 -0.93 -16.03 -14.76
N ASN A 63 0.34 -15.67 -14.97
CA ASN A 63 0.78 -14.70 -15.97
C ASN A 63 -0.05 -13.41 -15.96
N VAL A 64 -0.30 -12.85 -14.77
CA VAL A 64 -1.06 -11.59 -14.66
C VAL A 64 -0.32 -10.46 -15.39
N ARG A 65 -1.10 -9.52 -15.92
CA ARG A 65 -0.58 -8.40 -16.71
C ARG A 65 0.37 -7.55 -15.88
N ASP A 66 -0.08 -7.12 -14.71
CA ASP A 66 0.69 -6.28 -13.79
C ASP A 66 0.45 -6.69 -12.33
N LEU A 67 1.46 -6.52 -11.48
CA LEU A 67 1.36 -6.64 -10.04
C LEU A 67 2.00 -5.41 -9.39
N GLU A 68 1.27 -4.76 -8.50
CA GLU A 68 1.78 -3.69 -7.65
C GLU A 68 1.64 -4.08 -6.18
N MET A 69 2.66 -3.80 -5.38
CA MET A 69 2.63 -4.04 -3.94
C MET A 69 3.02 -2.79 -3.17
N SER A 70 2.17 -2.32 -2.25
CA SER A 70 2.47 -1.20 -1.36
C SER A 70 2.93 -1.68 0.01
N THR A 71 4.03 -1.13 0.52
CA THR A 71 4.61 -1.51 1.81
C THR A 71 5.43 -0.35 2.41
N ASN A 72 5.55 -0.31 3.74
CA ASN A 72 6.45 0.64 4.41
C ASN A 72 7.94 0.22 4.35
N GLY A 73 8.25 -1.00 3.89
CA GLY A 73 9.61 -1.48 3.68
C GLY A 73 10.41 -1.78 4.97
N GLY A 74 9.83 -1.63 6.16
CA GLY A 74 10.55 -1.71 7.44
C GLY A 74 10.82 -3.12 7.97
N THR A 75 10.36 -4.16 7.27
CA THR A 75 10.44 -5.56 7.72
C THR A 75 11.26 -6.41 6.75
N ARG A 76 11.43 -7.70 7.07
CA ARG A 76 12.29 -8.67 6.36
C ARG A 76 13.78 -8.34 6.38
N SER A 77 14.57 -9.31 5.95
CA SER A 77 16.02 -9.17 5.78
C SER A 77 16.34 -8.55 4.42
N THR A 78 17.51 -7.95 4.30
CA THR A 78 18.02 -7.46 3.02
C THR A 78 18.16 -8.57 1.98
N GLN A 79 18.43 -9.81 2.40
CA GLN A 79 18.44 -10.97 1.49
C GLN A 79 17.07 -11.20 0.86
N PHE A 80 16.00 -11.20 1.66
CA PHE A 80 14.64 -11.32 1.12
C PHE A 80 14.34 -10.22 0.09
N TRP A 81 14.77 -8.99 0.36
CA TRP A 81 14.60 -7.87 -0.56
C TRP A 81 15.39 -8.03 -1.86
N LYS A 82 16.61 -8.60 -1.81
CA LYS A 82 17.37 -8.96 -3.02
C LYS A 82 16.65 -10.03 -3.84
N ASP A 83 16.14 -11.07 -3.18
CA ASP A 83 15.42 -12.16 -3.85
C ASP A 83 14.16 -11.62 -4.55
N LEU A 84 13.41 -10.76 -3.86
CA LEU A 84 12.23 -10.10 -4.41
C LEU A 84 12.58 -9.11 -5.54
N GLY A 85 13.70 -8.41 -5.43
CA GLY A 85 14.19 -7.52 -6.47
C GLY A 85 14.61 -8.26 -7.74
N LEU A 86 15.22 -9.44 -7.60
CA LEU A 86 15.54 -10.31 -8.73
C LEU A 86 14.25 -10.79 -9.42
N LEU A 87 13.24 -11.20 -8.64
CA LEU A 87 11.91 -11.56 -9.15
C LEU A 87 11.27 -10.40 -9.92
N SER A 88 11.31 -9.18 -9.38
CA SER A 88 10.81 -7.99 -10.08
C SER A 88 11.55 -7.73 -11.39
N LYS A 89 12.89 -7.83 -11.41
CA LYS A 89 13.68 -7.67 -12.64
C LYS A 89 13.28 -8.69 -13.70
N GLN A 90 13.16 -9.95 -13.31
CA GLN A 90 12.77 -11.05 -14.21
C GLN A 90 11.33 -10.94 -14.70
N SER A 91 10.46 -10.20 -14.02
CA SER A 91 9.06 -10.01 -14.43
C SER A 91 8.90 -9.17 -15.70
N ASN A 92 9.99 -8.60 -16.23
CA ASN A 92 10.00 -7.66 -17.36
C ASN A 92 9.05 -6.48 -17.16
N LYS A 93 9.25 -5.74 -16.06
CA LYS A 93 8.46 -4.55 -15.68
C LYS A 93 6.97 -4.82 -15.42
N ARG A 94 6.57 -6.06 -15.09
CA ARG A 94 5.20 -6.36 -14.65
C ARG A 94 5.01 -6.22 -13.14
N PHE A 95 6.09 -6.31 -12.35
CA PHE A 95 6.02 -6.17 -10.89
C PHE A 95 6.70 -4.89 -10.38
N TYR A 96 5.92 -4.04 -9.69
CA TYR A 96 6.41 -2.83 -9.03
C TYR A 96 6.11 -2.83 -7.53
N ILE A 97 7.11 -2.42 -6.74
CA ILE A 97 6.92 -2.07 -5.34
C ILE A 97 6.60 -0.58 -5.22
N HIS A 98 5.62 -0.25 -4.40
CA HIS A 98 5.29 1.10 -4.00
C HIS A 98 5.79 1.31 -2.56
N TRP A 99 6.92 2.00 -2.43
CA TRP A 99 7.50 2.33 -1.13
C TRP A 99 6.69 3.43 -0.46
N ALA A 100 6.01 3.08 0.62
CA ALA A 100 5.19 3.96 1.41
C ALA A 100 6.05 4.56 2.56
N VAL A 101 6.97 5.45 2.16
CA VAL A 101 7.94 6.12 3.04
C VAL A 101 7.67 7.62 2.96
N ASP A 102 7.40 8.25 4.09
CA ASP A 102 6.85 9.61 4.11
C ASP A 102 7.87 10.60 4.68
N GLY A 103 9.08 10.60 4.10
CA GLY A 103 10.17 11.53 4.37
C GLY A 103 11.53 10.93 4.08
N VAL A 104 12.54 11.79 3.86
CA VAL A 104 13.93 11.41 3.62
C VAL A 104 14.66 11.19 4.95
N THR A 105 14.50 12.13 5.88
CA THR A 105 15.22 12.14 7.17
C THR A 105 14.37 11.65 8.33
N ARG A 106 13.05 11.73 8.21
CA ARG A 106 12.09 11.24 9.21
C ARG A 106 10.85 10.63 8.57
N ASN A 107 10.16 9.79 9.32
CA ASN A 107 9.03 9.00 8.82
C ASN A 107 7.93 8.89 9.89
N ASP A 108 7.61 10.01 10.53
CA ASP A 108 6.81 10.08 11.77
C ASP A 108 5.40 9.49 11.61
N TYR A 109 4.85 9.49 10.39
CA TYR A 109 3.57 8.85 10.09
C TYR A 109 3.61 7.31 10.19
N ARG A 110 4.79 6.69 10.02
CA ARG A 110 4.99 5.24 10.05
C ARG A 110 5.50 4.80 11.43
N GLU A 111 4.58 4.66 12.37
CA GLU A 111 4.91 4.28 13.75
C GLU A 111 5.65 2.94 13.84
N ASN A 112 6.71 2.91 14.66
CA ASN A 112 7.57 1.75 14.89
C ASN A 112 8.29 1.23 13.63
N VAL A 113 8.49 2.08 12.62
CA VAL A 113 9.30 1.76 11.43
C VAL A 113 10.65 2.48 11.55
N ILE A 114 11.73 1.70 11.60
CA ILE A 114 13.10 2.22 11.65
C ILE A 114 13.52 2.64 10.24
N LEU A 115 13.67 3.94 10.00
CA LEU A 115 13.90 4.50 8.66
C LEU A 115 15.22 4.02 8.03
N ASP A 116 16.30 3.90 8.79
CA ASP A 116 17.58 3.40 8.27
C ASP A 116 17.45 1.99 7.68
N ARG A 117 16.70 1.12 8.38
CA ARG A 117 16.40 -0.23 7.89
C ARG A 117 15.56 -0.19 6.61
N VAL A 118 14.64 0.76 6.47
CA VAL A 118 13.87 0.95 5.24
C VAL A 118 14.81 1.31 4.09
N TRP A 119 15.76 2.22 4.31
CA TRP A 119 16.76 2.58 3.30
C TRP A 119 17.65 1.40 2.91
N ASP A 120 18.13 0.61 3.88
CA ASP A 120 18.90 -0.60 3.61
C ASP A 120 18.12 -1.61 2.75
N ASN A 121 16.83 -1.77 3.05
CA ASN A 121 15.95 -2.67 2.30
C ASN A 121 15.66 -2.17 0.88
N ILE A 122 15.43 -0.87 0.70
CA ILE A 122 15.28 -0.23 -0.61
C ILE A 122 16.57 -0.44 -1.43
N HIS A 123 17.74 -0.13 -0.85
CA HIS A 123 19.03 -0.33 -1.52
C HIS A 123 19.25 -1.80 -1.89
N ALA A 124 18.92 -2.74 -1.00
CA ALA A 124 19.03 -4.17 -1.26
C ALA A 124 18.15 -4.60 -2.44
N TYR A 125 16.89 -4.17 -2.50
CA TYR A 125 15.98 -4.44 -3.61
C TYR A 125 16.46 -3.83 -4.94
N HIS A 126 16.95 -2.60 -4.91
CA HIS A 126 17.44 -1.91 -6.11
C HIS A 126 18.79 -2.42 -6.59
N SER A 127 19.64 -2.98 -5.70
CA SER A 127 20.93 -3.56 -6.08
C SER A 127 20.82 -4.72 -7.08
N THR A 128 19.65 -5.37 -7.16
CA THR A 128 19.38 -6.45 -8.11
C THR A 128 18.67 -5.98 -9.38
N GLY A 129 18.31 -4.69 -9.48
CA GLY A 129 17.57 -4.10 -10.60
C GLY A 129 16.04 -4.21 -10.49
N GLY A 130 15.50 -4.33 -9.27
CA GLY A 130 14.05 -4.33 -9.02
C GLY A 130 13.39 -3.00 -9.42
N ASN A 131 12.13 -3.07 -9.83
CA ASN A 131 11.37 -1.89 -10.26
C ASN A 131 10.52 -1.36 -9.09
N SER A 132 10.49 -0.04 -8.87
CA SER A 132 9.69 0.54 -7.80
C SER A 132 9.21 1.96 -8.09
N ILE A 133 8.27 2.40 -7.25
CA ILE A 133 7.75 3.74 -7.15
C ILE A 133 7.85 4.15 -5.68
N TRP A 134 8.51 5.26 -5.39
CA TRP A 134 8.39 5.90 -4.08
C TRP A 134 7.08 6.69 -4.04
N GLN A 135 6.11 6.19 -3.25
CA GLN A 135 4.87 6.90 -2.94
C GLN A 135 5.04 7.74 -1.68
N TYR A 136 5.18 9.05 -1.88
CA TYR A 136 5.46 10.02 -0.83
C TYR A 136 4.19 10.77 -0.42
N ILE A 137 3.67 10.53 0.79
CA ILE A 137 2.56 11.32 1.32
C ILE A 137 3.11 12.63 1.90
N ILE A 138 2.56 13.76 1.46
CA ILE A 138 2.97 15.07 1.93
C ILE A 138 2.28 15.40 3.27
N PHE A 139 3.10 15.58 4.30
CA PHE A 139 2.73 16.02 5.64
C PHE A 139 3.48 17.30 6.00
N ASP A 140 3.00 18.02 7.01
CA ASP A 140 3.61 19.29 7.43
C ASP A 140 5.08 19.13 7.85
N TYR A 141 5.47 17.96 8.41
CA TYR A 141 6.85 17.72 8.82
C TYR A 141 7.80 17.42 7.66
N ASN A 142 7.30 17.02 6.49
CA ASN A 142 8.11 16.51 5.38
C ASN A 142 7.95 17.33 4.08
N GLU A 143 7.09 18.34 4.07
CA GLU A 143 6.80 19.12 2.86
C GLU A 143 8.04 19.80 2.27
N ASN A 144 8.98 20.18 3.13
CA ASN A 144 10.25 20.80 2.73
C ASN A 144 11.28 19.81 2.17
N GLU A 145 11.03 18.49 2.26
CA GLU A 145 11.95 17.46 1.77
C GLU A 145 11.59 16.95 0.36
N ILE A 146 10.52 17.47 -0.28
CA ILE A 146 10.00 16.92 -1.55
C ILE A 146 11.07 16.89 -2.65
N GLU A 147 11.88 17.94 -2.77
CA GLU A 147 12.91 17.97 -3.81
C GLU A 147 14.06 17.01 -3.50
N MET A 148 14.49 16.95 -2.24
CA MET A 148 15.46 15.96 -1.76
C MET A 148 14.96 14.52 -1.98
N ALA A 149 13.67 14.27 -1.75
CA ALA A 149 13.05 12.97 -1.98
C ALA A 149 13.02 12.62 -3.47
N ARG A 150 12.76 13.59 -4.35
CA ARG A 150 12.79 13.41 -5.80
C ARG A 150 14.19 13.08 -6.30
N GLU A 151 15.22 13.79 -5.82
CA GLU A 151 16.62 13.54 -6.14
C GLU A 151 17.04 12.15 -5.69
N LYS A 152 16.78 11.82 -4.42
CA LYS A 152 17.08 10.49 -3.86
C LYS A 152 16.35 9.38 -4.59
N ALA A 153 15.11 9.60 -5.04
CA ALA A 153 14.38 8.63 -5.87
C ALA A 153 15.10 8.38 -7.20
N LYS A 154 15.54 9.45 -7.87
CA LYS A 154 16.29 9.36 -9.13
C LYS A 154 17.62 8.62 -8.96
N GLU A 155 18.37 8.93 -7.91
CA GLU A 155 19.64 8.25 -7.57
C GLU A 155 19.46 6.75 -7.38
N ASN A 156 18.34 6.34 -6.79
CA ASN A 156 18.01 4.95 -6.53
C ASN A 156 17.27 4.25 -7.68
N GLY A 157 17.09 4.91 -8.83
CA GLY A 157 16.36 4.35 -9.97
C GLY A 157 14.87 4.11 -9.71
N MET A 158 14.28 4.85 -8.76
CA MET A 158 12.86 4.78 -8.42
C MET A 158 12.05 5.80 -9.22
N LYS A 159 10.82 5.46 -9.59
CA LYS A 159 9.84 6.49 -9.97
C LYS A 159 9.41 7.25 -8.71
N PHE A 160 9.08 8.53 -8.83
CA PHE A 160 8.62 9.33 -7.68
C PHE A 160 7.18 9.79 -7.91
N ALA A 161 6.30 9.55 -6.93
CA ALA A 161 4.91 9.97 -6.97
C ALA A 161 4.46 10.52 -5.62
N THR A 162 3.89 11.72 -5.62
CA THR A 162 3.32 12.31 -4.40
C THR A 162 1.87 11.89 -4.19
N ARG A 163 1.45 11.90 -2.92
CA ARG A 163 0.10 11.63 -2.47
C ARG A 163 -0.30 12.64 -1.40
N VAL A 164 -1.60 12.82 -1.27
CA VAL A 164 -2.21 13.59 -0.20
C VAL A 164 -3.03 12.63 0.65
N SER A 165 -2.88 12.70 1.96
CA SER A 165 -3.58 11.80 2.89
C SER A 165 -5.03 12.24 3.05
N TRP A 166 -5.95 11.28 2.88
CA TRP A 166 -7.37 11.48 3.17
C TRP A 166 -7.67 11.50 4.67
N ARG A 167 -6.83 10.90 5.52
CA ARG A 167 -7.09 10.72 6.96
C ARG A 167 -6.70 11.92 7.81
N ASN A 168 -6.10 12.94 7.21
CA ASN A 168 -5.54 14.08 7.95
C ASN A 168 -6.60 15.09 8.39
N THR A 169 -7.84 14.96 7.92
CA THR A 169 -8.98 15.76 8.38
C THR A 169 -9.69 15.15 9.59
N SER A 170 -9.16 14.07 10.18
CA SER A 170 -9.69 13.47 11.42
C SER A 170 -9.05 14.11 12.64
N GLU A 171 -9.85 14.33 13.69
CA GLU A 171 -9.36 14.78 15.00
C GLU A 171 -8.36 13.81 15.64
N LYS A 172 -8.33 12.56 15.18
CA LYS A 172 -7.43 11.50 15.66
C LYS A 172 -6.10 11.44 14.92
N ALA A 173 -5.90 12.30 13.90
CA ALA A 173 -4.66 12.33 13.15
C ALA A 173 -3.49 12.78 14.03
N LYS A 174 -2.49 11.92 14.21
CA LYS A 174 -1.26 12.27 14.93
C LYS A 174 -0.32 13.18 14.13
N VAL A 175 -0.52 13.22 12.81
CA VAL A 175 0.27 14.01 11.86
C VAL A 175 -0.68 14.79 10.97
N THR A 176 -0.41 16.08 10.80
CA THR A 176 -1.21 17.00 9.98
C THR A 176 -0.67 17.15 8.56
N SER A 177 -1.54 17.56 7.63
CA SER A 177 -1.14 18.02 6.29
C SER A 177 -2.03 19.18 5.87
N LYS A 178 -1.46 20.37 5.81
CA LYS A 178 -2.12 21.58 5.27
C LYS A 178 -2.54 21.39 3.83
N VAL A 179 -1.81 20.59 3.05
CA VAL A 179 -2.12 20.28 1.65
C VAL A 179 -3.43 19.48 1.54
N ALA A 180 -3.68 18.55 2.46
CA ALA A 180 -4.93 17.78 2.49
C ALA A 180 -6.16 18.67 2.75
N ASN A 181 -6.05 19.60 3.69
CA ASN A 181 -7.14 20.51 4.07
C ASN A 181 -7.55 21.48 2.95
N LYS A 182 -6.72 21.64 1.91
CA LYS A 182 -7.06 22.44 0.71
C LYS A 182 -7.94 21.67 -0.28
N ILE A 183 -8.00 20.34 -0.19
CA ILE A 183 -8.72 19.47 -1.13
C ILE A 183 -10.13 19.19 -0.63
N ASP A 184 -10.27 18.88 0.66
CA ASP A 184 -11.55 18.57 1.30
C ASP A 184 -11.65 19.35 2.60
N SER A 185 -12.67 20.19 2.71
CA SER A 185 -12.95 20.97 3.92
C SER A 185 -13.76 20.18 4.95
N ASP A 186 -14.44 19.10 4.55
CA ASP A 186 -15.19 18.28 5.48
C ASP A 186 -14.23 17.42 6.32
N SER A 187 -14.48 17.36 7.63
CA SER A 187 -13.73 16.46 8.50
C SER A 187 -14.11 15.01 8.22
N TYR A 188 -13.20 14.08 8.55
CA TYR A 188 -13.47 12.65 8.45
C TYR A 188 -14.76 12.27 9.20
N GLU A 189 -14.95 12.84 10.39
CA GLU A 189 -16.09 12.57 11.27
C GLU A 189 -17.41 13.06 10.65
N VAL A 190 -17.38 14.20 9.95
CA VAL A 190 -18.55 14.72 9.21
C VAL A 190 -18.92 13.77 8.08
N VAL A 191 -17.96 13.34 7.27
CA VAL A 191 -18.20 12.40 6.17
C VAL A 191 -18.67 11.03 6.69
N GLU A 192 -18.06 10.54 7.77
CA GLU A 192 -18.44 9.27 8.41
C GLU A 192 -19.89 9.32 8.93
N ASN A 193 -20.28 10.40 9.60
CA ASN A 193 -21.63 10.56 10.12
C ASN A 193 -22.67 10.55 9.01
N ARG A 194 -22.45 11.30 7.91
CA ARG A 194 -23.36 11.29 6.75
C ARG A 194 -23.45 9.90 6.11
N ALA A 195 -22.35 9.16 6.05
CA ALA A 195 -22.33 7.78 5.54
C ALA A 195 -23.16 6.83 6.41
N ARG A 196 -23.06 6.96 7.74
CA ARG A 196 -23.77 6.11 8.72
C ARG A 196 -25.26 6.44 8.82
N SER A 197 -25.63 7.71 8.66
CA SER A 197 -27.02 8.16 8.59
C SER A 197 -27.69 7.88 7.25
N LYS A 198 -26.98 7.22 6.30
CA LYS A 198 -27.44 6.91 4.94
C LYS A 198 -27.77 8.14 4.09
N GLN A 199 -27.22 9.30 4.42
CA GLN A 199 -27.33 10.54 3.65
C GLN A 199 -26.34 10.51 2.46
N TYR A 200 -26.40 9.46 1.63
CA TYR A 200 -25.39 9.21 0.59
C TYR A 200 -25.37 10.27 -0.51
N GLU A 201 -26.52 10.83 -0.88
CA GLU A 201 -26.65 11.93 -1.85
C GLU A 201 -25.98 13.21 -1.34
N GLU A 202 -26.22 13.56 -0.07
CA GLU A 202 -25.57 14.71 0.58
C GLU A 202 -24.08 14.46 0.82
N ALA A 203 -23.68 13.22 1.06
CA ALA A 203 -22.30 12.83 1.28
C ALA A 203 -21.49 12.66 -0.02
N ARG A 204 -22.13 12.63 -1.19
CA ARG A 204 -21.50 12.37 -2.51
C ARG A 204 -20.57 11.15 -2.49
N ILE A 205 -20.91 10.11 -1.71
CA ILE A 205 -20.06 8.93 -1.54
C ILE A 205 -20.26 7.98 -2.71
N VAL A 206 -19.23 7.81 -3.53
CA VAL A 206 -19.23 6.86 -4.64
C VAL A 206 -18.24 5.72 -4.36
N CYS A 207 -18.65 4.49 -4.65
CA CYS A 207 -17.75 3.35 -4.53
C CYS A 207 -16.65 3.40 -5.61
N ARG A 208 -15.44 3.80 -5.19
CA ARG A 208 -14.26 3.87 -6.06
C ARG A 208 -14.01 2.59 -6.85
N HIS A 209 -14.17 1.43 -6.22
CA HIS A 209 -13.93 0.14 -6.86
C HIS A 209 -14.93 -0.11 -8.01
N LYS A 210 -16.22 0.23 -7.84
CA LYS A 210 -17.22 0.16 -8.92
C LYS A 210 -16.86 1.10 -10.07
N VAL A 211 -16.51 2.36 -9.76
CA VAL A 211 -16.12 3.36 -10.77
C VAL A 211 -14.89 2.92 -11.57
N LYS A 212 -13.95 2.23 -10.93
CA LYS A 212 -12.71 1.76 -11.57
C LYS A 212 -12.78 0.36 -12.15
N GLY A 213 -13.89 -0.35 -11.99
CA GLY A 213 -14.01 -1.77 -12.36
C GLY A 213 -13.05 -2.67 -11.59
N GLU A 214 -12.80 -2.38 -10.32
CA GLU A 214 -11.90 -3.12 -9.44
C GLU A 214 -12.70 -4.01 -8.48
N ILE A 215 -12.12 -5.15 -8.12
CA ILE A 215 -12.61 -6.04 -7.07
C ILE A 215 -11.60 -6.00 -5.91
N TYR A 216 -12.08 -6.01 -4.67
CA TYR A 216 -11.28 -5.96 -3.45
C TYR A 216 -11.54 -7.20 -2.57
N ILE A 217 -10.47 -7.90 -2.22
CA ILE A 217 -10.51 -8.99 -1.23
C ILE A 217 -10.09 -8.41 0.12
N GLY A 218 -11.03 -8.39 1.07
CA GLY A 218 -10.78 -7.91 2.42
C GLY A 218 -9.99 -8.90 3.28
N ALA A 219 -9.45 -8.41 4.41
CA ALA A 219 -8.68 -9.22 5.37
C ALA A 219 -9.48 -10.41 5.96
N ASN A 220 -10.81 -10.36 5.89
CA ASN A 220 -11.72 -11.44 6.28
C ASN A 220 -12.06 -12.39 5.11
N LYS A 221 -11.27 -12.37 4.03
CA LYS A 221 -11.45 -13.16 2.80
C LYS A 221 -12.78 -12.88 2.07
N ARG A 222 -13.43 -11.73 2.32
CA ARG A 222 -14.65 -11.31 1.61
C ARG A 222 -14.32 -10.49 0.38
N LEU A 223 -15.08 -10.73 -0.69
CA LEU A 223 -15.02 -9.98 -1.94
C LEU A 223 -15.91 -8.73 -1.89
N TRP A 224 -15.47 -7.67 -2.55
CA TRP A 224 -16.12 -6.36 -2.73
C TRP A 224 -15.77 -5.83 -4.13
N PRO A 225 -16.41 -4.79 -4.68
CA PRO A 225 -17.59 -4.10 -4.16
C PRO A 225 -18.89 -4.89 -4.30
#